data_AF-W4RK68-F1
#
_entry.id   AF-W4RK68-F1
#
_cell.length_a   1.000
_cell.length_b   1.000
_cell.length_c   1.000
_cell.angle_alpha   90.00
_cell.angle_beta   90.00
_cell.angle_gamma   90.00
#
_symmetry.space_group_name_H-M   'P 1'
#
loop_
_entity.id
_entity.type
_entity.pdbx_description
1 polymer ?
#
loop_
_entity_poly.entity_id
_entity_poly.type
_entity_poly.pdbx_seq_one_letter_code
_entity_poly.pdbx_strand_id
1 'polypeptide(L)'
;MHDFYAPGIDPIMPTLKSNEGIVEISGMALIKNDKMVGKINAKEAFYLKLINDRYKAGAIELEVDKEGFDLPESLEDSDTLAVVIDTIQSKSDINLISKENLQFELKIKLKTRLLEINQALDLKNPVHVKKLETKLSGKIISDVENLINKARDVGADPFGFGEIYRKSVRQANLTTEKWHGMYPESKVDVKVEFEILRTGVVE
;
A
#
# COMPACT_ATOMS: atom_id res chain seq x y z
N MET A 1 -14.40 -13.94 -5.93
CA MET A 1 -14.87 -15.30 -5.54
C MET A 1 -14.16 -16.42 -6.32
N HIS A 2 -13.37 -16.12 -7.36
CA HIS A 2 -12.55 -17.12 -8.08
C HIS A 2 -11.23 -17.48 -7.36
N ASP A 3 -10.81 -16.69 -6.36
CA ASP A 3 -9.48 -16.79 -5.74
C ASP A 3 -9.45 -17.60 -4.43
N PHE A 4 -10.58 -18.14 -3.96
CA PHE A 4 -10.66 -18.77 -2.63
C PHE A 4 -9.81 -20.04 -2.47
N TYR A 5 -9.31 -20.62 -3.58
CA TYR A 5 -8.53 -21.87 -3.56
C TYR A 5 -7.36 -21.87 -4.55
N ALA A 6 -6.97 -20.72 -5.10
CA ALA A 6 -5.86 -20.66 -6.05
C ALA A 6 -4.52 -20.70 -5.28
N PRO A 7 -3.63 -21.68 -5.51
CA PRO A 7 -2.35 -21.74 -4.81
C PRO A 7 -1.50 -20.50 -5.09
N GLY A 8 -1.18 -19.74 -4.04
CA GLY A 8 -0.32 -18.56 -4.15
C GLY A 8 -1.03 -17.22 -3.95
N ILE A 9 -2.26 -17.21 -3.43
CA ILE A 9 -2.91 -16.04 -2.85
C ILE A 9 -3.77 -16.48 -1.66
N ASP A 10 -3.69 -15.77 -0.55
CA ASP A 10 -4.44 -16.05 0.66
C ASP A 10 -5.64 -15.08 0.80
N PRO A 11 -6.80 -15.57 1.26
CA PRO A 11 -7.99 -14.74 1.35
C PRO A 11 -7.90 -13.68 2.46
N ILE A 12 -8.69 -12.63 2.28
CA ILE A 12 -8.89 -11.56 3.28
C ILE A 12 -10.37 -11.36 3.55
N MET A 13 -10.72 -10.93 4.75
CA MET A 13 -12.10 -10.59 5.11
C MET A 13 -12.16 -9.24 5.82
N PRO A 14 -13.20 -8.41 5.60
CA PRO A 14 -13.36 -7.17 6.34
C PRO A 14 -13.54 -7.45 7.83
N THR A 15 -12.86 -6.68 8.66
CA THR A 15 -13.12 -6.62 10.10
C THR A 15 -14.04 -5.45 10.39
N LEU A 16 -15.04 -5.66 11.23
CA LEU A 16 -16.01 -4.66 11.59
C LEU A 16 -15.83 -4.26 13.05
N LYS A 17 -16.01 -2.97 13.34
CA LYS A 17 -16.14 -2.44 14.70
C LYS A 17 -17.48 -1.75 14.83
N SER A 18 -18.11 -1.87 16.00
CA SER A 18 -19.30 -1.09 16.32
C SER A 18 -18.95 -0.06 17.39
N ASN A 19 -19.35 1.18 17.15
CA ASN A 19 -19.31 2.26 18.13
C ASN A 19 -20.67 2.95 18.16
N GLU A 20 -21.34 2.96 19.31
CA GLU A 20 -22.66 3.60 19.50
C GLU A 20 -23.71 3.21 18.43
N GLY A 21 -23.71 1.96 17.97
CA GLY A 21 -24.66 1.46 16.97
C GLY A 21 -24.27 1.73 15.51
N ILE A 22 -23.19 2.48 15.26
CA ILE A 22 -22.59 2.64 13.94
C ILE A 22 -21.61 1.51 13.71
N VAL A 23 -21.77 0.78 12.61
CA VAL A 23 -20.87 -0.30 12.18
C VAL A 23 -19.94 0.24 11.10
N GLU A 24 -18.64 0.15 11.34
CA GLU A 24 -17.59 0.60 10.43
C GLU A 24 -16.61 -0.52 10.09
N ILE A 25 -16.00 -0.46 8.91
CA ILE A 25 -14.89 -1.34 8.55
C ILE A 25 -13.63 -0.85 9.27
N SER A 26 -13.12 -1.64 10.20
CA SER A 26 -11.90 -1.30 10.95
C SER A 26 -10.60 -1.71 10.26
N GLY A 27 -10.69 -2.53 9.20
CA GLY A 27 -9.55 -3.10 8.48
C GLY A 27 -9.86 -4.47 7.87
N MET A 28 -8.85 -5.31 7.68
CA MET A 28 -9.00 -6.66 7.10
C MET A 28 -8.34 -7.74 7.97
N ALA A 29 -8.95 -8.92 8.04
CA ALA A 29 -8.38 -10.13 8.59
C ALA A 29 -7.57 -10.84 7.51
N LEU A 30 -6.36 -11.29 7.86
CA LEU A 30 -5.52 -12.15 7.02
C LEU A 30 -5.85 -13.60 7.33
N ILE A 31 -6.30 -14.34 6.31
CA ILE A 31 -6.79 -15.71 6.48
C ILE A 31 -5.80 -16.68 5.85
N LYS A 32 -5.42 -17.72 6.59
CA LYS A 32 -4.54 -18.79 6.13
C LYS A 32 -5.07 -20.12 6.64
N ASN A 33 -5.24 -21.10 5.76
CA ASN A 33 -5.80 -22.43 6.10
C ASN A 33 -7.09 -22.32 6.92
N ASP A 34 -8.04 -21.50 6.43
CA ASP A 34 -9.34 -21.21 7.04
C ASP A 34 -9.29 -20.61 8.46
N LYS A 35 -8.14 -20.06 8.86
CA LYS A 35 -7.94 -19.41 10.16
C LYS A 35 -7.49 -17.97 9.98
N MET A 36 -8.00 -17.09 10.83
CA MET A 36 -7.46 -15.74 10.95
C MET A 36 -6.08 -15.83 11.63
N VAL A 37 -5.03 -15.45 10.91
CA VAL A 37 -3.64 -15.47 11.41
C VAL A 37 -3.11 -14.07 11.71
N GLY A 38 -3.79 -13.04 11.23
CA GLY A 38 -3.43 -11.65 11.47
C GLY A 38 -4.56 -10.69 11.13
N LYS A 39 -4.33 -9.41 11.42
CA LYS A 39 -5.21 -8.32 11.03
C LYS A 39 -4.41 -7.13 10.55
N ILE A 40 -4.96 -6.41 9.58
CA ILE A 40 -4.46 -5.14 9.10
C ILE A 40 -5.52 -4.06 9.34
N ASN A 41 -5.10 -2.83 9.65
CA ASN A 41 -5.99 -1.70 9.90
C ASN A 41 -6.52 -1.09 8.57
N ALA A 42 -7.38 -0.08 8.65
CA ALA A 42 -7.94 0.57 7.47
C ALA A 42 -6.89 1.18 6.52
N LYS A 43 -5.81 1.78 7.07
CA LYS A 43 -4.71 2.37 6.28
C LYS A 43 -3.91 1.29 5.54
N GLU A 44 -3.58 0.20 6.21
CA GLU A 44 -2.94 -0.97 5.60
C GLU A 44 -3.86 -1.62 4.56
N ALA A 45 -5.16 -1.70 4.82
CA ALA A 45 -6.14 -2.20 3.85
C ALA A 45 -6.22 -1.32 2.59
N PHE A 46 -6.04 -0.01 2.71
CA PHE A 46 -5.91 0.89 1.56
C PHE A 46 -4.71 0.50 0.68
N TYR A 47 -3.54 0.23 1.26
CA TYR A 47 -2.36 -0.19 0.49
C TYR A 47 -2.54 -1.58 -0.13
N LEU A 48 -3.18 -2.52 0.59
CA LEU A 48 -3.52 -3.81 0.02
C LEU A 48 -4.44 -3.66 -1.20
N LYS A 49 -5.45 -2.79 -1.10
CA LYS A 49 -6.32 -2.45 -2.23
C LYS A 49 -5.54 -1.79 -3.37
N LEU A 50 -4.59 -0.92 -3.06
CA LEU A 50 -3.72 -0.26 -4.04
C LEU A 50 -2.90 -1.26 -4.88
N ILE A 51 -2.52 -2.37 -4.25
CA ILE A 51 -1.72 -3.45 -4.86
C ILE A 51 -2.63 -4.41 -5.63
N ASN A 52 -3.81 -4.75 -5.10
CA ASN A 52 -4.66 -5.79 -5.69
C ASN A 52 -5.60 -5.24 -6.79
N ASP A 53 -6.02 -3.97 -6.69
CA ASP A 53 -7.01 -3.38 -7.58
C ASP A 53 -6.40 -2.36 -8.54
N ARG A 54 -7.08 -2.22 -9.70
CA ARG A 54 -6.81 -1.15 -10.67
C ARG A 54 -7.82 -0.02 -10.46
N TYR A 55 -7.43 1.22 -10.78
CA TYR A 55 -8.24 2.45 -10.79
C TYR A 55 -8.24 3.32 -9.53
N LYS A 56 -9.00 2.99 -8.47
CA LYS A 56 -9.30 3.93 -7.37
C LYS A 56 -9.32 3.26 -6.00
N ALA A 57 -8.33 3.58 -5.17
CA ALA A 57 -8.30 3.14 -3.78
C ALA A 57 -9.14 4.03 -2.85
N GLY A 58 -9.29 5.32 -3.19
CA GLY A 58 -9.99 6.35 -2.42
C GLY A 58 -9.03 7.40 -1.89
N ALA A 59 -9.44 8.08 -0.82
CA ALA A 59 -8.62 9.05 -0.11
C ALA A 59 -7.84 8.41 1.05
N ILE A 60 -6.66 8.95 1.32
CA ILE A 60 -5.79 8.56 2.44
C ILE A 60 -5.09 9.80 3.00
N GLU A 61 -4.96 9.84 4.32
CA GLU A 61 -4.14 10.81 5.04
C GLU A 61 -2.74 10.25 5.29
N LEU A 62 -1.74 11.04 4.93
CA LEU A 62 -0.33 10.73 5.05
C LEU A 62 0.37 11.83 5.84
N GLU A 63 1.24 11.40 6.75
CA GLU A 63 2.14 12.30 7.45
C GLU A 63 3.55 12.12 6.93
N VAL A 64 4.19 13.25 6.61
CA VAL A 64 5.60 13.32 6.20
C VAL A 64 6.31 14.39 7.01
N ASP A 65 7.62 14.30 7.16
CA ASP A 65 8.38 15.32 7.90
C ASP A 65 8.33 16.69 7.21
N LYS A 66 8.36 17.77 8.00
CA LYS A 66 8.43 19.16 7.52
C LYS A 66 9.82 19.54 6.99
N GLU A 67 10.83 18.66 7.08
CA GLU A 67 12.23 19.03 6.91
C GLU A 67 12.51 19.62 5.51
N GLY A 68 13.00 20.86 5.51
CA GLY A 68 13.38 21.63 4.35
C GLY A 68 12.23 22.10 3.46
N PHE A 69 10.99 22.08 3.95
CA PHE A 69 9.95 22.93 3.38
C PHE A 69 10.12 24.35 3.94
N ASP A 70 10.04 25.36 3.07
CA ASP A 70 10.00 26.76 3.48
C ASP A 70 8.56 27.10 3.88
N LEU A 71 8.25 26.83 5.15
CA LEU A 71 6.93 27.04 5.72
C LEU A 71 6.94 28.32 6.56
N PRO A 72 5.90 29.17 6.46
CA PRO A 72 5.76 30.27 7.41
C PRO A 72 5.71 29.73 8.84
N GLU A 73 6.21 30.50 9.81
CA GLU A 73 6.08 30.16 11.23
C GLU A 73 4.60 29.90 11.56
N SER A 74 4.25 28.64 11.80
CA SER A 74 2.92 28.25 12.27
C SER A 74 2.92 28.18 13.78
N LEU A 75 1.81 28.60 14.40
CA LEU A 75 1.57 28.46 15.84
C LEU A 75 1.40 26.99 16.29
N GLU A 76 1.32 26.05 15.35
CA GLU A 76 1.18 24.61 15.61
C GLU A 76 2.54 23.89 15.49
N ASP A 77 3.06 23.47 16.66
CA ASP A 77 4.29 22.70 16.89
C ASP A 77 4.17 21.23 16.42
N SER A 78 3.66 20.97 15.22
CA SER A 78 3.79 19.62 14.63
C SER A 78 5.12 19.51 13.86
N ASP A 79 5.87 18.43 14.04
CA ASP A 79 7.04 18.12 13.21
C ASP A 79 6.65 17.54 11.83
N THR A 80 5.36 17.30 11.58
CA THR A 80 4.85 16.62 10.38
C THR A 80 3.85 17.46 9.57
N LEU A 81 3.89 17.27 8.26
CA LEU A 81 2.88 17.69 7.30
C LEU A 81 1.83 16.58 7.17
N ALA A 82 0.60 16.87 7.57
CA ALA A 82 -0.54 16.03 7.28
C ALA A 82 -1.09 16.40 5.91
N VAL A 83 -1.20 15.40 5.02
CA VAL A 83 -1.60 15.57 3.63
C VAL A 83 -2.69 14.55 3.31
N VAL A 84 -3.84 15.05 2.87
CA VAL A 84 -4.94 14.21 2.39
C VAL A 84 -4.88 14.16 0.87
N ILE A 85 -4.74 12.96 0.32
CA ILE A 85 -4.72 12.73 -1.13
C ILE A 85 -5.86 11.80 -1.53
N ASP A 86 -6.43 12.02 -2.71
CA ASP A 86 -7.38 11.11 -3.37
C ASP A 86 -6.76 10.47 -4.61
N THR A 87 -6.97 9.16 -4.77
CA THR A 87 -6.44 8.40 -5.90
C THR A 87 -7.29 8.64 -7.14
N ILE A 88 -6.71 9.30 -8.15
CA ILE A 88 -7.35 9.46 -9.46
C ILE A 88 -7.16 8.17 -10.28
N GLN A 89 -5.92 7.68 -10.30
CA GLN A 89 -5.53 6.48 -11.03
C GLN A 89 -4.41 5.76 -10.27
N SER A 90 -4.61 4.47 -10.04
CA SER A 90 -3.56 3.56 -9.56
C SER A 90 -3.35 2.39 -10.54
N LYS A 91 -2.09 1.97 -10.66
CA LYS A 91 -1.69 0.72 -11.29
C LYS A 91 -0.58 0.07 -10.48
N SER A 92 -0.73 -1.20 -10.19
CA SER A 92 0.30 -2.05 -9.61
C SER A 92 0.73 -3.11 -10.63
N ASP A 93 2.02 -3.44 -10.63
CA ASP A 93 2.59 -4.56 -11.37
C ASP A 93 3.56 -5.30 -10.46
N ILE A 94 3.40 -6.63 -10.34
CA ILE A 94 4.29 -7.50 -9.58
C ILE A 94 5.01 -8.43 -10.55
N ASN A 95 6.34 -8.47 -10.47
CA ASN A 95 7.18 -9.33 -11.31
C ASN A 95 8.12 -10.17 -10.45
N LEU A 96 8.30 -11.44 -10.80
CA LEU A 96 9.38 -12.26 -10.25
C LEU A 96 10.69 -11.88 -10.96
N ILE A 97 11.64 -11.29 -10.22
CA ILE A 97 12.93 -10.84 -10.77
C ILE A 97 14.07 -11.81 -10.49
N SER A 98 13.95 -12.67 -9.47
CA SER A 98 14.86 -13.80 -9.25
C SER A 98 14.12 -15.00 -8.69
N LYS A 99 14.13 -16.11 -9.43
CA LYS A 99 13.58 -17.39 -8.95
C LYS A 99 14.43 -17.99 -7.83
N GLU A 100 15.76 -17.90 -7.96
CA GLU A 100 16.72 -18.52 -7.03
C GLU A 100 16.65 -17.89 -5.64
N ASN A 101 16.55 -16.56 -5.59
CA ASN A 101 16.48 -15.80 -4.34
C ASN A 101 15.04 -15.49 -3.89
N LEU A 102 14.04 -16.03 -4.58
CA LEU A 102 12.61 -15.73 -4.40
C LEU A 102 12.35 -14.22 -4.25
N GLN A 103 12.80 -13.46 -5.25
CA GLN A 103 12.74 -12.00 -5.21
C GLN A 103 11.75 -11.46 -6.23
N PHE A 104 10.88 -10.58 -5.75
CA PHE A 104 9.88 -9.88 -6.52
C PHE A 104 10.19 -8.38 -6.60
N GLU A 105 9.68 -7.75 -7.63
CA GLU A 105 9.57 -6.30 -7.74
C GLU A 105 8.09 -5.93 -7.76
N LEU A 106 7.68 -5.03 -6.87
CA LEU A 106 6.34 -4.43 -6.83
C LEU A 106 6.46 -2.97 -7.28
N LYS A 107 5.94 -2.69 -8.47
CA LYS A 107 5.86 -1.33 -9.03
C LYS A 107 4.46 -0.78 -8.85
N ILE A 108 4.33 0.35 -8.18
CA ILE A 108 3.07 1.06 -7.97
C ILE A 108 3.18 2.42 -8.66
N LYS A 109 2.24 2.73 -9.54
CA LYS A 109 2.09 4.04 -10.18
C LYS A 109 0.84 4.71 -9.66
N LEU A 110 0.97 5.92 -9.13
CA LEU A 110 -0.08 6.68 -8.48
C LEU A 110 -0.20 8.07 -9.07
N LYS A 111 -1.39 8.37 -9.58
CA LYS A 111 -1.79 9.71 -9.95
C LYS A 111 -2.87 10.17 -8.99
N THR A 112 -2.63 11.30 -8.35
CA THR A 112 -3.42 11.73 -7.19
C THR A 112 -3.93 13.16 -7.34
N ARG A 113 -4.94 13.48 -6.55
CA ARG A 113 -5.35 14.85 -6.24
C ARG A 113 -4.98 15.13 -4.79
N LEU A 114 -4.28 16.23 -4.54
CA LEU A 114 -4.12 16.75 -3.18
C LEU A 114 -5.44 17.42 -2.78
N LEU A 115 -6.08 16.93 -1.73
CA LEU A 115 -7.31 17.48 -1.17
C LEU A 115 -7.00 18.52 -0.11
N GLU A 116 -6.16 18.17 0.86
CA GLU A 116 -5.84 19.02 2.01
C GLU A 116 -4.37 18.90 2.39
N ILE A 117 -3.82 19.98 2.93
CA ILE A 117 -2.52 20.03 3.60
C ILE A 117 -2.65 20.96 4.81
N ASN A 118 -2.15 20.54 5.97
CA ASN A 118 -2.32 21.28 7.22
C ASN A 118 -1.42 22.52 7.37
N GLN A 119 -0.58 22.83 6.38
CA GLN A 119 0.32 23.98 6.38
C GLN A 119 0.20 24.80 5.10
N ALA A 120 0.48 26.10 5.20
CA ALA A 120 0.52 27.04 4.08
C ALA A 120 1.75 26.82 3.20
N LEU A 121 1.79 25.69 2.49
CA LEU A 121 2.79 25.40 1.47
C LEU A 121 2.36 26.01 0.13
N ASP A 122 3.24 26.76 -0.53
CA ASP A 122 2.96 27.25 -1.89
C ASP A 122 2.97 26.09 -2.90
N LEU A 123 1.78 25.60 -3.22
CA LEU A 123 1.54 24.52 -4.18
C LEU A 123 1.60 24.99 -5.65
N LYS A 124 1.81 26.28 -5.92
CA LYS A 124 2.08 26.79 -7.29
C LYS A 124 3.56 26.66 -7.65
N ASN A 125 4.43 26.51 -6.65
CA ASN A 125 5.86 26.30 -6.87
C ASN A 125 6.14 24.81 -7.22
N PRO A 126 6.63 24.51 -8.44
CA PRO A 126 6.89 23.13 -8.85
C PRO A 126 7.98 22.44 -8.01
N VAL A 127 8.91 23.20 -7.41
CA VAL A 127 9.94 22.65 -6.51
C VAL A 127 9.30 22.10 -5.23
N HIS A 128 8.33 22.83 -4.66
CA HIS A 128 7.59 22.39 -3.48
C HIS A 128 6.76 21.15 -3.76
N VAL A 129 6.04 21.14 -4.88
CA VAL A 129 5.25 19.97 -5.31
C VAL A 129 6.14 18.75 -5.52
N LYS A 130 7.28 18.89 -6.22
CA LYS A 130 8.20 17.76 -6.46
C LYS A 130 8.79 17.20 -5.16
N LYS A 131 9.12 18.08 -4.21
CA LYS A 131 9.59 17.68 -2.89
C LYS A 131 8.51 16.92 -2.13
N LEU A 132 7.27 17.41 -2.15
CA LEU A 132 6.12 16.74 -1.54
C LEU A 132 5.88 15.36 -2.15
N GLU A 133 5.91 15.24 -3.48
CA GLU A 133 5.81 13.95 -4.17
C GLU A 133 6.89 12.96 -3.72
N THR A 134 8.12 13.43 -3.55
CA THR A 134 9.25 12.60 -3.10
C THR A 134 9.04 12.08 -1.69
N LYS A 135 8.63 12.96 -0.77
CA LYS A 135 8.35 12.60 0.63
C LYS A 135 7.16 11.64 0.73
N LEU A 136 6.06 11.91 0.02
CA LEU A 136 4.89 11.04 -0.02
C LEU A 136 5.20 9.68 -0.64
N SER A 137 5.98 9.64 -1.73
CA SER A 137 6.44 8.39 -2.34
C SER A 137 7.24 7.55 -1.36
N GLY A 138 8.21 8.16 -0.66
CA GLY A 138 8.99 7.48 0.38
C GLY A 138 8.13 6.94 1.53
N LYS A 139 7.13 7.71 1.97
CA LYS A 139 6.18 7.27 3.00
C LYS A 139 5.36 6.06 2.55
N ILE A 140 4.85 6.08 1.33
CA ILE A 140 4.07 4.96 0.76
C ILE A 140 4.95 3.72 0.59
N ILE A 141 6.20 3.86 0.13
CA ILE A 141 7.16 2.75 0.04
C ILE A 141 7.30 2.09 1.41
N SER A 142 7.62 2.87 2.44
CA SER A 142 7.81 2.36 3.80
C SER A 142 6.55 1.69 4.36
N ASP A 143 5.37 2.28 4.15
CA ASP A 143 4.11 1.70 4.64
C ASP A 143 3.76 0.40 3.92
N VAL A 144 4.00 0.31 2.61
CA VAL A 144 3.80 -0.92 1.82
C VAL A 144 4.79 -2.00 2.24
N GLU A 145 6.07 -1.67 2.45
CA GLU A 145 7.08 -2.61 2.94
C GLU A 145 6.71 -3.17 4.31
N ASN A 146 6.26 -2.31 5.24
CA ASN A 146 5.79 -2.72 6.56
C ASN A 146 4.58 -3.65 6.48
N LEU A 147 3.63 -3.36 5.59
CA LEU A 147 2.46 -4.21 5.36
C LEU A 147 2.86 -5.59 4.79
N ILE A 148 3.77 -5.63 3.82
CA ILE A 148 4.30 -6.88 3.26
C ILE A 148 5.00 -7.70 4.34
N ASN A 149 5.87 -7.06 5.15
CA ASN A 149 6.57 -7.72 6.25
C ASN A 149 5.58 -8.29 7.27
N LYS A 150 4.58 -7.52 7.68
CA LYS A 150 3.53 -7.96 8.62
C LYS A 150 2.75 -9.17 8.11
N ALA A 151 2.39 -9.19 6.83
CA ALA A 151 1.71 -10.32 6.21
C ALA A 151 2.63 -11.56 6.14
N ARG A 152 3.92 -11.35 5.82
CA ARG A 152 4.96 -12.37 5.80
C ARG A 152 5.23 -12.99 7.16
N ASP A 153 5.24 -12.19 8.24
CA ASP A 153 5.45 -12.65 9.61
C ASP A 153 4.34 -13.59 10.10
N VAL A 154 3.11 -13.37 9.65
CA VAL A 154 1.98 -14.30 9.89
C VAL A 154 1.85 -15.38 8.81
N GLY A 155 2.74 -15.34 7.81
CA GLY A 155 2.86 -16.30 6.72
C GLY A 155 1.68 -16.34 5.75
N ALA A 156 0.91 -15.26 5.64
CA ALA A 156 -0.20 -15.13 4.69
C ALA A 156 0.17 -14.19 3.55
N ASP A 157 -0.12 -14.58 2.30
CA ASP A 157 0.16 -13.80 1.08
C ASP A 157 -1.13 -13.20 0.49
N PRO A 158 -1.62 -12.06 1.01
CA PRO A 158 -2.82 -11.42 0.49
C PRO A 158 -2.60 -10.65 -0.83
N PHE A 159 -1.35 -10.58 -1.32
CA PHE A 159 -0.98 -9.80 -2.52
C PHE A 159 -0.90 -10.66 -3.77
N GLY A 160 -0.77 -11.99 -3.61
CA GLY A 160 -0.68 -12.93 -4.72
C GLY A 160 0.74 -13.08 -5.29
N PHE A 161 1.79 -12.94 -4.48
CA PHE A 161 3.16 -13.21 -4.94
C PHE A 161 3.33 -14.66 -5.41
N GLY A 162 2.65 -15.61 -4.78
CA GLY A 162 2.68 -17.02 -5.19
C GLY A 162 2.03 -17.26 -6.55
N GLU A 163 0.96 -16.52 -6.86
CA GLU A 163 0.35 -16.50 -8.19
C GLU A 163 1.33 -16.03 -9.25
N ILE A 164 2.10 -14.98 -8.97
CA ILE A 164 3.15 -14.48 -9.85
C ILE A 164 4.25 -15.53 -10.02
N TYR A 165 4.72 -16.13 -8.92
CA TYR A 165 5.72 -17.20 -8.99
C TYR A 165 5.25 -18.37 -9.88
N ARG A 166 4.01 -18.84 -9.66
CA ARG A 166 3.43 -19.95 -10.41
C ARG A 166 3.34 -19.67 -11.90
N LYS A 167 3.01 -18.44 -12.29
CA LYS A 167 2.95 -18.00 -13.70
C LYS A 167 4.33 -17.82 -14.32
N SER A 168 5.31 -17.35 -13.54
CA SER A 168 6.67 -17.06 -14.03
C SER A 168 7.56 -18.31 -14.11
N VAL A 169 7.30 -19.35 -13.30
CA VAL A 169 8.15 -20.55 -13.24
C VAL A 169 7.51 -21.72 -13.99
N ARG A 170 8.16 -22.14 -15.08
CA ARG A 170 7.73 -23.30 -15.87
C ARG A 170 7.65 -24.56 -14.98
N GLN A 171 6.51 -25.26 -15.03
CA GLN A 171 6.26 -26.48 -14.27
C GLN A 171 6.48 -26.31 -12.75
N ALA A 172 6.10 -25.15 -12.18
CA ALA A 172 6.27 -24.87 -10.76
C ALA A 172 5.62 -25.92 -9.84
N ASN A 173 4.52 -26.55 -10.30
CA ASN A 173 3.69 -27.48 -9.53
C ASN A 173 3.47 -26.97 -8.10
N LEU A 174 3.10 -25.67 -8.00
CA LEU A 174 3.01 -24.96 -6.74
C LEU A 174 1.70 -25.35 -6.04
N THR A 175 1.82 -25.99 -4.88
CA THR A 175 0.69 -26.19 -3.96
C THR A 175 0.69 -25.09 -2.90
N THR A 176 -0.43 -24.95 -2.20
CA THR A 176 -0.58 -23.98 -1.10
C THR A 176 0.46 -24.20 -0.02
N GLU A 177 0.69 -25.44 0.40
CA GLU A 177 1.65 -25.81 1.45
C GLU A 177 3.09 -25.49 1.02
N LYS A 178 3.43 -25.79 -0.23
CA LYS A 178 4.75 -25.46 -0.79
C LYS A 178 4.96 -23.95 -0.83
N TRP A 179 3.93 -23.19 -1.26
CA TRP A 179 4.01 -21.74 -1.27
C TRP A 179 4.17 -21.17 0.14
N HIS A 180 3.36 -21.60 1.10
CA HIS A 180 3.43 -21.15 2.49
C HIS A 180 4.79 -21.45 3.14
N GLY A 181 5.49 -22.51 2.73
CA GLY A 181 6.86 -22.80 3.18
C GLY A 181 7.93 -21.92 2.53
N MET A 182 7.68 -21.40 1.33
CA MET A 182 8.60 -20.53 0.60
C MET A 182 8.41 -19.04 0.92
N TYR A 183 7.16 -18.61 1.12
CA TYR A 183 6.76 -17.22 1.26
C TYR A 183 7.52 -16.43 2.34
N PRO A 184 7.81 -16.98 3.54
CA PRO A 184 8.58 -16.28 4.57
C PRO A 184 9.98 -15.83 4.12
N GLU A 185 10.59 -16.55 3.18
CA GLU A 185 11.93 -16.23 2.66
C GLU A 185 11.90 -15.26 1.46
N SER A 186 10.70 -14.90 1.00
CA SER A 186 10.55 -14.03 -0.17
C SER A 186 11.02 -12.60 0.11
N LYS A 187 11.58 -11.97 -0.92
CA LYS A 187 12.03 -10.57 -0.89
C LYS A 187 11.21 -9.76 -1.88
N VAL A 188 10.84 -8.53 -1.51
CA VAL A 188 10.08 -7.63 -2.39
C VAL A 188 10.79 -6.29 -2.45
N ASP A 189 11.18 -5.87 -3.66
CA ASP A 189 11.67 -4.53 -3.97
C ASP A 189 10.47 -3.65 -4.33
N VAL A 190 10.14 -2.67 -3.48
CA VAL A 190 8.97 -1.81 -3.64
C VAL A 190 9.38 -0.50 -4.32
N LYS A 191 8.72 -0.18 -5.44
CA LYS A 191 8.94 1.04 -6.21
C LYS A 191 7.64 1.79 -6.38
N VAL A 192 7.64 3.08 -6.03
CA VAL A 192 6.47 3.95 -6.15
C VAL A 192 6.79 5.13 -7.08
N GLU A 193 6.06 5.22 -8.18
CA GLU A 193 5.98 6.42 -9.02
C GLU A 193 4.75 7.22 -8.59
N PHE A 194 4.97 8.40 -8.00
CA PHE A 194 3.90 9.23 -7.44
C PHE A 194 3.84 10.57 -8.17
N GLU A 195 2.63 10.95 -8.59
CA GLU A 195 2.35 12.19 -9.30
C GLU A 195 1.11 12.89 -8.70
N ILE A 196 1.24 14.18 -8.37
CA ILE A 196 0.12 15.05 -7.99
C ILE A 196 -0.37 15.75 -9.26
N LEU A 197 -1.52 15.33 -9.79
CA LEU A 197 -2.09 15.92 -11.00
C LEU A 197 -2.87 17.20 -10.73
N ARG A 198 -3.43 17.32 -9.53
CA ARG A 198 -4.32 18.42 -9.14
C ARG A 198 -4.07 18.77 -7.69
N THR A 199 -3.94 20.04 -7.42
CA THR A 199 -3.98 20.60 -6.07
C THR A 199 -5.38 21.15 -5.86
N GLY A 200 -5.99 20.91 -4.69
CA GLY A 200 -7.35 21.36 -4.36
C GLY A 200 -7.52 22.88 -4.28
N VAL A 201 -6.48 23.65 -4.63
CA VAL A 201 -6.51 25.11 -4.69
C VAL A 201 -7.33 25.51 -5.92
N VAL A 202 -8.60 25.81 -5.69
CA VAL A 202 -9.44 26.55 -6.64
C VAL A 202 -8.91 27.99 -6.68
N GLU A 203 -8.72 28.54 -7.89
CA GLU A 203 -8.39 29.95 -8.10
C GLU A 203 -9.40 30.90 -7.46
#